data_AF-A0A1Y5JZN9-F1
#
_entry.id   AF-A0A1Y5JZN9-F1
#
_cell.length_a   1.000
_cell.length_b   1.000
_cell.length_c   1.000
_cell.angle_alpha   90.00
_cell.angle_beta   90.00
_cell.angle_gamma   90.00
#
_symmetry.space_group_name_H-M   'P 1'
#
loop_
_entity.id
_entity.type
_entity.pdbx_description
1 polymer ?
#
loop_
_entity_poly.entity_id
_entity_poly.type
_entity_poly.pdbx_seq_one_letter_code
_entity_poly.pdbx_strand_id
1 'polypeptide(L)'
;MAINKGTIAITIATLALVISCYGAFFKDKPSSLNEPKQQQPSPTISIRTPAQYQQSNEALIDELHKKVSSLQRQIANLKLQTPGSYQDQDTDEFKELVLNVLEEKQKQEAEELREQNPLYGFYADLPKDYDLRIKSEPDYAKQINAQLREQILDPNMADLDRLAALSQLQMNMFILNKSSMPEYDYEVVGNILNLANSSSDEKFKIQAIELTTQAPILDQRLAEQFTNLLERDSNDYVRRLAAQGLVAQYYQSQNQKDDYTQQMAQHLLAVYNDTSDSAVRAALDEMIGNQDILDELRKSAGY
;
A
#
# COMPACT_ATOMS: atom_id res chain seq x y z
N MET A 1 32.83 -17.40 -8.90
CA MET A 1 32.47 -18.44 -7.91
C MET A 1 30.97 -18.73 -8.07
N ALA A 2 30.54 -19.99 -8.06
CA ALA A 2 29.19 -20.38 -8.45
C ALA A 2 28.13 -19.98 -7.40
N ILE A 3 27.08 -19.28 -7.85
CA ILE A 3 25.96 -18.80 -7.02
C ILE A 3 25.05 -19.98 -6.68
N ASN A 4 24.89 -20.27 -5.39
CA ASN A 4 24.10 -21.39 -4.90
C ASN A 4 22.65 -20.94 -4.67
N LYS A 5 21.72 -21.45 -5.49
CA LYS A 5 20.29 -21.07 -5.50
C LYS A 5 19.53 -21.43 -4.21
N GLY A 6 20.14 -22.20 -3.31
CA GLY A 6 19.55 -22.61 -2.03
C GLY A 6 19.46 -21.48 -0.99
N THR A 7 20.34 -20.47 -1.05
CA THR A 7 20.37 -19.40 -0.03
C THR A 7 19.19 -18.44 -0.15
N ILE A 8 18.71 -18.19 -1.37
CA ILE A 8 17.57 -17.29 -1.66
C ILE A 8 16.23 -17.90 -1.20
N ALA A 9 16.10 -19.22 -1.24
CA ALA A 9 14.88 -19.89 -0.80
C ALA A 9 14.71 -19.87 0.74
N ILE A 10 15.82 -19.90 1.48
CA ILE A 10 15.80 -19.92 2.96
C ILE A 10 15.49 -18.53 3.54
N THR A 11 15.90 -17.45 2.86
CA THR A 11 15.56 -16.07 3.26
C THR A 11 14.09 -15.73 2.99
N ILE A 12 13.50 -16.21 1.89
CA ILE A 12 12.07 -15.96 1.59
C ILE A 12 11.15 -16.75 2.54
N ALA A 13 11.52 -17.97 2.92
CA ALA A 13 10.71 -18.81 3.82
C ALA A 13 10.69 -18.29 5.27
N THR A 14 11.71 -17.58 5.72
CA THR A 14 11.77 -16.99 7.07
C THR A 14 10.89 -15.73 7.19
N LEU A 15 10.71 -14.97 6.10
CA LEU A 15 9.82 -13.80 6.04
C LEU A 15 8.33 -14.15 6.16
N ALA A 16 7.88 -15.29 5.63
CA ALA A 16 6.48 -15.73 5.74
C ALA A 16 6.05 -16.11 7.18
N LEU A 17 7.00 -16.50 8.03
CA LEU A 17 6.74 -16.93 9.41
C LEU A 17 6.57 -15.75 10.38
N VAL A 18 7.13 -14.58 10.05
CA VAL A 18 6.99 -13.36 10.88
C VAL A 18 5.62 -12.70 10.65
N ILE A 19 5.08 -12.74 9.43
CA ILE A 19 3.75 -12.21 9.09
C ILE A 19 2.63 -13.01 9.78
N SER A 20 2.79 -14.32 9.94
CA SER A 20 1.79 -15.18 10.59
C SER A 20 1.73 -15.05 12.12
N CYS A 21 2.77 -14.49 12.76
CA CYS A 21 2.82 -14.36 14.22
C CYS A 21 2.27 -13.02 14.77
N TYR A 22 2.15 -11.99 13.93
CA TYR A 22 1.62 -10.69 14.36
C TYR A 22 0.10 -10.69 14.58
N GLY A 23 -0.65 -11.52 13.87
CA GLY A 23 -2.12 -11.60 13.99
C GLY A 23 -2.64 -12.32 15.24
N ALA A 24 -1.80 -13.10 15.93
CA ALA A 24 -2.23 -13.96 17.03
C ALA A 24 -2.05 -13.36 18.44
N PHE A 25 -1.20 -12.33 18.62
CA PHE A 25 -0.76 -11.88 19.94
C PHE A 25 -1.30 -10.52 20.41
N PHE A 26 -1.91 -9.71 19.53
CA PHE A 26 -2.32 -8.33 19.89
C PHE A 26 -3.83 -8.08 19.90
N LYS A 27 -4.65 -9.12 20.04
CA LYS A 27 -6.09 -8.97 20.28
C LYS A 27 -6.39 -9.29 21.75
N ASP A 28 -6.35 -8.26 22.60
CA ASP A 28 -7.28 -8.01 23.71
C ASP A 28 -6.67 -7.09 24.78
N LYS A 29 -7.28 -5.91 24.97
CA LYS A 29 -7.58 -5.27 26.28
C LYS A 29 -8.31 -3.93 26.10
N PRO A 30 -9.57 -3.78 26.55
CA PRO A 30 -10.18 -2.47 26.77
C PRO A 30 -9.83 -1.99 28.18
N SER A 31 -9.19 -0.82 28.31
CA SER A 31 -9.01 -0.15 29.60
C SER A 31 -10.04 0.98 29.74
N SER A 32 -10.87 0.82 30.76
CA SER A 32 -11.89 1.74 31.24
C SER A 32 -11.34 2.78 32.21
N LEU A 33 -12.10 3.87 32.38
CA LEU A 33 -12.11 4.89 33.45
C LEU A 33 -11.04 6.00 33.43
N ASN A 34 -11.49 7.24 33.18
CA ASN A 34 -11.72 8.23 34.26
C ASN A 34 -12.42 9.50 33.72
N GLU A 35 -13.57 9.85 34.31
CA GLU A 35 -14.13 11.23 34.30
C GLU A 35 -13.25 12.15 35.17
N PRO A 36 -13.36 13.49 35.00
CA PRO A 36 -14.23 14.20 35.94
C PRO A 36 -15.15 15.26 35.33
N LYS A 37 -16.25 15.41 36.06
CA LYS A 37 -17.41 16.30 36.00
C LYS A 37 -17.22 17.80 35.69
N GLN A 38 -18.32 18.32 35.12
CA GLN A 38 -18.99 19.62 35.32
C GLN A 38 -18.54 20.85 34.50
N GLN A 39 -19.42 21.30 33.60
CA GLN A 39 -20.26 22.50 33.80
C GLN A 39 -21.18 22.76 32.58
N GLN A 40 -22.50 22.78 32.83
CA GLN A 40 -23.49 23.45 31.98
C GLN A 40 -23.52 24.94 32.38
N PRO A 41 -23.73 25.87 31.44
CA PRO A 41 -25.08 26.43 31.31
C PRO A 41 -25.54 26.81 29.89
N SER A 42 -26.80 26.43 29.61
CA SER A 42 -27.87 27.18 28.94
C SER A 42 -27.78 27.65 27.47
N PRO A 43 -28.94 27.72 26.79
CA PRO A 43 -29.05 27.58 25.35
C PRO A 43 -29.00 28.93 24.64
N THR A 44 -28.16 29.05 23.62
CA THR A 44 -28.26 30.14 22.65
C THR A 44 -28.88 29.59 21.38
N ILE A 45 -30.07 30.10 21.07
CA ILE A 45 -30.79 29.89 19.82
C ILE A 45 -29.88 30.39 18.69
N SER A 46 -29.34 29.46 17.90
CA SER A 46 -28.58 29.79 16.69
C SER A 46 -29.39 29.42 15.46
N ILE A 47 -29.51 30.41 14.59
CA ILE A 47 -30.41 30.49 13.45
C ILE A 47 -30.02 29.43 12.42
N ARG A 48 -30.98 28.58 12.06
CA ARG A 48 -30.83 27.50 11.07
C ARG A 48 -30.49 28.09 9.70
N THR A 49 -29.31 27.78 9.18
CA THR A 49 -28.96 27.92 7.76
C THR A 49 -29.44 26.71 6.95
N PRO A 50 -29.66 26.85 5.63
CA PRO A 50 -30.36 25.84 4.81
C PRO A 50 -29.63 24.51 4.61
N ALA A 51 -28.34 24.41 4.98
CA ALA A 51 -27.52 23.23 4.74
C ALA A 51 -27.85 22.03 5.65
N GLN A 52 -28.52 22.26 6.79
CA GLN A 52 -28.81 21.21 7.77
C GLN A 52 -30.01 20.32 7.36
N TYR A 53 -30.80 20.75 6.38
CA TYR A 53 -31.91 19.96 5.81
C TYR A 53 -31.45 18.92 4.79
N GLN A 54 -30.32 19.13 4.10
CA GLN A 54 -29.82 18.18 3.11
C GLN A 54 -29.13 16.97 3.77
N GLN A 55 -28.29 17.21 4.78
CA GLN A 55 -27.60 16.13 5.49
C GLN A 55 -28.54 15.26 6.35
N SER A 56 -29.60 15.85 6.90
CA SER A 56 -30.65 15.09 7.60
C SER A 56 -31.47 14.25 6.64
N ASN A 57 -31.73 14.73 5.42
CA ASN A 57 -32.51 14.01 4.43
C ASN A 57 -31.70 12.86 3.82
N GLU A 58 -30.41 13.04 3.57
CA GLU A 58 -29.53 12.00 3.03
C GLU A 58 -29.35 10.85 4.02
N ALA A 59 -29.14 11.15 5.31
CA ALA A 59 -29.12 10.14 6.37
C ALA A 59 -30.48 9.45 6.56
N LEU A 60 -31.59 10.18 6.43
CA LEU A 60 -32.94 9.61 6.44
C LEU A 60 -33.21 8.75 5.20
N ILE A 61 -32.72 9.15 4.03
CA ILE A 61 -32.85 8.40 2.77
C ILE A 61 -32.02 7.12 2.84
N ASP A 62 -30.83 7.15 3.43
CA ASP A 62 -30.00 5.95 3.65
C ASP A 62 -30.63 5.02 4.68
N GLU A 63 -31.18 5.56 5.77
CA GLU A 63 -31.91 4.76 6.75
C GLU A 63 -33.18 4.15 6.12
N LEU A 64 -33.86 4.90 5.26
CA LEU A 64 -35.03 4.45 4.53
C LEU A 64 -34.65 3.37 3.50
N HIS A 65 -33.56 3.56 2.74
CA HIS A 65 -33.02 2.54 1.84
C HIS A 65 -32.68 1.27 2.60
N LYS A 66 -31.97 1.37 3.73
CA LYS A 66 -31.66 0.21 4.57
C LYS A 66 -32.92 -0.49 5.09
N LYS A 67 -33.95 0.27 5.50
CA LYS A 67 -35.24 -0.28 5.95
C LYS A 67 -36.02 -0.92 4.80
N VAL A 68 -36.03 -0.32 3.61
CA VAL A 68 -36.66 -0.87 2.41
C VAL A 68 -35.96 -2.16 1.98
N SER A 69 -34.63 -2.19 1.94
CA SER A 69 -33.85 -3.39 1.63
C SER A 69 -34.06 -4.48 2.67
N SER A 70 -34.15 -4.12 3.96
CA SER A 70 -34.52 -5.03 5.05
C SER A 70 -35.92 -5.63 4.86
N LEU A 71 -36.92 -4.79 4.55
CA LEU A 71 -38.29 -5.22 4.30
C LEU A 71 -38.40 -6.08 3.03
N GLN A 72 -37.65 -5.75 1.97
CA GLN A 72 -37.55 -6.57 0.76
C GLN A 72 -36.94 -7.94 1.06
N ARG A 73 -35.89 -8.02 1.88
CA ARG A 73 -35.31 -9.29 2.36
C ARG A 73 -36.31 -10.08 3.21
N GLN A 74 -37.07 -9.42 4.09
CA GLN A 74 -38.10 -10.08 4.90
C GLN A 74 -39.25 -10.60 4.03
N ILE A 75 -39.71 -9.83 3.04
CA ILE A 75 -40.73 -10.24 2.08
C ILE A 75 -40.23 -11.40 1.20
N ALA A 76 -38.98 -11.35 0.76
CA ALA A 76 -38.36 -12.43 -0.02
C ALA A 76 -38.26 -13.72 0.81
N ASN A 77 -37.85 -13.63 2.07
CA ASN A 77 -37.81 -14.77 3.00
C ASN A 77 -39.21 -15.30 3.32
N LEU A 78 -40.21 -14.44 3.47
CA LEU A 78 -41.61 -14.83 3.65
C LEU A 78 -42.17 -15.54 2.40
N LYS A 79 -41.83 -15.06 1.19
CA LYS A 79 -42.18 -15.72 -0.07
C LYS A 79 -41.51 -17.09 -0.20
N LEU A 80 -40.26 -17.25 0.24
CA LEU A 80 -39.54 -18.53 0.29
C LEU A 80 -40.13 -19.52 1.31
N GLN A 81 -40.73 -19.03 2.40
CA GLN A 81 -41.32 -19.86 3.46
C GLN A 81 -42.79 -20.24 3.23
N THR A 82 -43.42 -19.80 2.14
CA THR A 82 -44.82 -20.13 1.85
C THR A 82 -44.90 -21.40 1.00
N PRO A 83 -45.30 -22.57 1.54
CA PRO A 83 -45.16 -23.87 0.88
C PRO A 83 -46.34 -24.15 -0.09
N GLY A 84 -46.60 -23.23 -1.02
CA GLY A 84 -47.77 -23.34 -1.90
C GLY A 84 -47.72 -22.62 -3.23
N SER A 85 -46.64 -21.92 -3.58
CA SER A 85 -46.55 -21.17 -4.85
C SER A 85 -45.37 -21.62 -5.70
N TYR A 86 -45.31 -22.91 -6.02
CA TYR A 86 -44.47 -23.46 -7.09
C TYR A 86 -45.24 -23.51 -8.42
N GLN A 87 -45.93 -22.43 -8.78
CA GLN A 87 -46.45 -22.27 -10.13
C GLN A 87 -46.09 -20.87 -10.61
N ASP A 88 -45.23 -20.86 -11.63
CA ASP A 88 -44.88 -19.73 -12.50
C ASP A 88 -44.37 -18.47 -11.80
N GLN A 89 -43.34 -18.60 -10.97
CA GLN A 89 -42.40 -17.49 -10.81
C GLN A 89 -41.54 -17.42 -12.06
N ASP A 90 -41.69 -16.32 -12.78
CA ASP A 90 -40.89 -15.95 -13.95
C ASP A 90 -39.42 -16.25 -13.66
N THR A 91 -38.93 -17.34 -14.26
CA THR A 91 -37.58 -17.87 -14.02
C THR A 91 -36.50 -16.82 -14.27
N ASP A 92 -36.84 -15.82 -15.08
CA ASP A 92 -35.98 -14.69 -15.42
C ASP A 92 -35.96 -13.62 -14.31
N GLU A 93 -37.07 -13.26 -13.67
CA GLU A 93 -37.07 -12.31 -12.54
C GLU A 93 -36.33 -12.86 -11.32
N PHE A 94 -36.50 -14.14 -11.00
CA PHE A 94 -35.75 -14.76 -9.89
C PHE A 94 -34.26 -14.83 -10.20
N LYS A 95 -33.90 -15.16 -11.45
CA LYS A 95 -32.50 -15.19 -11.90
C LYS A 95 -31.89 -13.79 -11.88
N GLU A 96 -32.61 -12.77 -12.31
CA GLU A 96 -32.20 -11.37 -12.26
C GLU A 96 -32.02 -10.90 -10.82
N LEU A 97 -32.93 -11.27 -9.91
CA LEU A 97 -32.80 -10.96 -8.48
C LEU A 97 -31.55 -11.64 -7.86
N VAL A 98 -31.28 -12.90 -8.22
CA VAL A 98 -30.07 -13.63 -7.76
C VAL A 98 -28.81 -13.00 -8.33
N LEU A 99 -28.81 -12.60 -9.61
CA LEU A 99 -27.69 -11.89 -10.23
C LEU A 99 -27.44 -10.53 -9.56
N ASN A 100 -28.49 -9.76 -9.28
CA ASN A 100 -28.38 -8.49 -8.57
C ASN A 100 -27.81 -8.66 -7.15
N VAL A 101 -28.24 -9.69 -6.41
CA VAL A 101 -27.69 -10.01 -5.08
C VAL A 101 -26.21 -10.43 -5.18
N LEU A 102 -25.84 -11.20 -6.21
CA LEU A 102 -24.46 -11.59 -6.47
C LEU A 102 -23.58 -10.38 -6.83
N GLU A 103 -24.08 -9.48 -7.68
CA GLU A 103 -23.39 -8.24 -8.03
C GLU A 103 -23.24 -7.31 -6.82
N GLU A 104 -24.26 -7.17 -5.99
CA GLU A 104 -24.20 -6.37 -4.76
C GLU A 104 -23.17 -6.94 -3.78
N LYS A 105 -23.14 -8.27 -3.62
CA LYS A 105 -22.13 -8.96 -2.81
C LYS A 105 -20.71 -8.76 -3.36
N GLN A 106 -20.53 -8.88 -4.68
CA GLN A 106 -19.23 -8.65 -5.31
C GLN A 106 -18.77 -7.21 -5.16
N LYS A 107 -19.68 -6.23 -5.25
CA LYS A 107 -19.36 -4.82 -5.00
C LYS A 107 -18.92 -4.59 -3.55
N GLN A 108 -19.63 -5.16 -2.58
CA GLN A 108 -19.25 -5.08 -1.17
C GLN A 108 -17.89 -5.73 -0.91
N GLU A 109 -17.64 -6.93 -1.44
CA GLU A 109 -16.33 -7.59 -1.30
C GLU A 109 -15.21 -6.76 -1.95
N ALA A 110 -15.45 -6.16 -3.12
CA ALA A 110 -14.47 -5.30 -3.77
C ALA A 110 -14.20 -4.01 -2.96
N GLU A 111 -15.22 -3.45 -2.32
CA GLU A 111 -15.10 -2.26 -1.48
C GLU A 111 -14.34 -2.57 -0.18
N GLU A 112 -14.66 -3.67 0.50
CA GLU A 112 -13.91 -4.17 1.66
C GLU A 112 -12.43 -4.41 1.32
N LEU A 113 -12.15 -4.97 0.15
CA LEU A 113 -10.77 -5.22 -0.29
C LEU A 113 -10.04 -3.93 -0.67
N ARG A 114 -10.75 -2.92 -1.20
CA ARG A 114 -10.20 -1.57 -1.43
C ARG A 114 -9.93 -0.83 -0.12
N GLU A 115 -10.75 -1.03 0.92
CA GLU A 115 -10.48 -0.47 2.26
C GLU A 115 -9.23 -1.06 2.92
N GLN A 116 -8.97 -2.34 2.67
CA GLN A 116 -7.78 -3.05 3.17
C GLN A 116 -6.54 -2.72 2.36
N ASN A 117 -6.66 -2.69 1.02
CA ASN A 117 -5.60 -2.35 0.10
C ASN A 117 -6.14 -1.34 -0.95
N PRO A 118 -5.75 -0.06 -0.86
CA PRO A 118 -6.05 0.99 -1.82
C PRO A 118 -5.73 0.60 -3.28
N LEU A 119 -4.73 -0.27 -3.49
CA LEU A 119 -4.30 -0.73 -4.82
C LEU A 119 -5.07 -1.95 -5.33
N TYR A 120 -5.95 -2.56 -4.53
CA TYR A 120 -6.70 -3.77 -4.93
C TYR A 120 -7.55 -3.55 -6.19
N GLY A 121 -8.28 -2.43 -6.22
CA GLY A 121 -9.17 -2.11 -7.34
C GLY A 121 -8.42 -2.04 -8.68
N PHE A 122 -7.19 -1.54 -8.64
CA PHE A 122 -6.42 -1.27 -9.82
C PHE A 122 -6.00 -2.53 -10.59
N TYR A 123 -5.57 -3.58 -9.89
CA TYR A 123 -5.20 -4.84 -10.54
C TYR A 123 -6.41 -5.59 -11.10
N ALA A 124 -7.57 -5.48 -10.45
CA ALA A 124 -8.79 -6.12 -10.89
C ALA A 124 -9.35 -5.51 -12.19
N ASP A 125 -9.07 -4.22 -12.42
CA ASP A 125 -9.57 -3.46 -13.56
C ASP A 125 -8.74 -3.66 -14.85
N LEU A 126 -7.63 -4.40 -14.79
CA LEU A 126 -6.79 -4.68 -15.96
C LEU A 126 -7.47 -5.64 -16.95
N PRO A 127 -7.25 -5.47 -18.28
CA PRO A 127 -7.73 -6.41 -19.28
C PRO A 127 -7.25 -7.85 -19.04
N LYS A 128 -8.10 -8.84 -19.32
CA LYS A 128 -7.76 -10.27 -19.09
C LYS A 128 -6.55 -10.76 -19.90
N ASP A 129 -6.32 -10.16 -21.06
CA ASP A 129 -5.20 -10.46 -21.95
C ASP A 129 -3.99 -9.55 -21.73
N TYR A 130 -4.01 -8.71 -20.69
CA TYR A 130 -2.98 -7.70 -20.43
C TYR A 130 -1.56 -8.29 -20.37
N ASP A 131 -1.36 -9.36 -19.59
CA ASP A 131 -0.05 -10.03 -19.48
C ASP A 131 0.45 -10.55 -20.85
N LEU A 132 -0.45 -11.16 -21.63
CA LEU A 132 -0.12 -11.66 -22.95
C LEU A 132 0.26 -10.51 -23.89
N ARG A 133 -0.54 -9.44 -23.91
CA ARG A 133 -0.30 -8.28 -24.78
C ARG A 133 0.98 -7.56 -24.44
N ILE A 134 1.28 -7.33 -23.16
CA ILE A 134 2.55 -6.74 -22.75
C ILE A 134 3.74 -7.59 -23.24
N LYS A 135 3.62 -8.92 -23.21
CA LYS A 135 4.67 -9.84 -23.69
C LYS A 135 4.76 -9.94 -25.21
N SER A 136 3.64 -9.91 -25.92
CA SER A 136 3.57 -10.20 -27.36
C SER A 136 3.59 -8.95 -28.25
N GLU A 137 3.20 -7.78 -27.74
CA GLU A 137 3.07 -6.53 -28.49
C GLU A 137 4.05 -5.46 -27.95
N PRO A 138 5.25 -5.32 -28.54
CA PRO A 138 6.27 -4.39 -28.03
C PRO A 138 5.84 -2.92 -28.04
N ASP A 139 5.06 -2.50 -29.04
CA ASP A 139 4.59 -1.12 -29.16
C ASP A 139 3.53 -0.81 -28.10
N TYR A 140 2.65 -1.77 -27.80
CA TYR A 140 1.70 -1.66 -26.69
C TYR A 140 2.42 -1.53 -25.34
N ALA A 141 3.43 -2.38 -25.09
CA ALA A 141 4.22 -2.32 -23.86
C ALA A 141 4.93 -0.96 -23.70
N LYS A 142 5.55 -0.44 -24.77
CA LYS A 142 6.17 0.89 -24.75
C LYS A 142 5.16 1.99 -24.48
N GLN A 143 4.02 1.96 -25.17
CA GLN A 143 2.98 2.97 -25.01
C GLN A 143 2.43 2.98 -23.57
N ILE A 144 2.08 1.82 -23.03
CA ILE A 144 1.54 1.71 -21.67
C ILE A 144 2.56 2.15 -20.64
N ASN A 145 3.82 1.72 -20.75
CA ASN A 145 4.86 2.14 -19.80
C ASN A 145 5.10 3.66 -19.83
N ALA A 146 5.08 4.28 -21.02
CA ALA A 146 5.21 5.72 -21.16
C ALA A 146 4.00 6.46 -20.54
N GLN A 147 2.78 5.98 -20.78
CA GLN A 147 1.56 6.55 -20.20
C GLN A 147 1.56 6.44 -18.67
N LEU A 148 1.96 5.29 -18.12
CA LEU A 148 2.06 5.09 -16.67
C LEU A 148 3.08 6.06 -16.05
N ARG A 149 4.24 6.23 -16.69
CA ARG A 149 5.22 7.23 -16.26
C ARG A 149 4.62 8.64 -16.25
N GLU A 150 3.95 9.04 -17.32
CA GLU A 150 3.32 10.37 -17.41
C GLU A 150 2.27 10.56 -16.31
N GLN A 151 1.44 9.54 -16.03
CA GLN A 151 0.46 9.57 -14.97
C GLN A 151 1.09 9.76 -13.58
N ILE A 152 2.21 9.07 -13.30
CA ILE A 152 2.92 9.21 -12.02
C ILE A 152 3.45 10.63 -11.83
N LEU A 153 3.93 11.25 -12.90
CA LEU A 153 4.54 12.59 -12.85
C LEU A 153 3.52 13.73 -12.97
N ASP A 154 2.27 13.44 -13.34
CA ASP A 154 1.23 14.46 -13.52
C ASP A 154 0.74 15.01 -12.17
N PRO A 155 0.98 16.31 -11.86
CA PRO A 155 0.55 16.93 -10.60
C PRO A 155 -0.98 17.04 -10.44
N ASN A 156 -1.78 16.76 -11.47
CA ASN A 156 -3.24 16.82 -11.41
C ASN A 156 -3.89 15.46 -11.13
N MET A 157 -3.15 14.36 -11.20
CA MET A 157 -3.65 13.02 -10.88
C MET A 157 -3.79 12.84 -9.37
N ALA A 158 -4.76 12.03 -8.92
CA ALA A 158 -4.89 11.71 -7.51
C ALA A 158 -3.68 10.89 -7.03
N ASP A 159 -3.21 11.12 -5.80
CA ASP A 159 -2.02 10.46 -5.25
C ASP A 159 -2.12 8.93 -5.32
N LEU A 160 -3.32 8.39 -5.04
CA LEU A 160 -3.60 6.96 -5.13
C LEU A 160 -3.45 6.43 -6.56
N ASP A 161 -3.92 7.16 -7.57
CA ASP A 161 -3.80 6.76 -8.97
C ASP A 161 -2.34 6.77 -9.42
N ARG A 162 -1.53 7.72 -8.93
CA ARG A 162 -0.09 7.75 -9.19
C ARG A 162 0.62 6.57 -8.56
N LEU A 163 0.29 6.23 -7.31
CA LEU A 163 0.84 5.06 -6.64
C LEU A 163 0.45 3.77 -7.37
N ALA A 164 -0.80 3.68 -7.82
CA ALA A 164 -1.27 2.55 -8.61
C ALA A 164 -0.55 2.44 -9.96
N ALA A 165 -0.31 3.56 -10.65
CA ALA A 165 0.47 3.60 -11.87
C ALA A 165 1.93 3.15 -11.64
N LEU A 166 2.57 3.55 -10.54
CA LEU A 166 3.90 3.04 -10.16
C LEU A 166 3.87 1.52 -9.96
N SER A 167 2.84 1.03 -9.28
CA SER A 167 2.67 -0.40 -9.02
C SER A 167 2.46 -1.19 -10.32
N GLN A 168 1.70 -0.67 -11.29
CA GLN A 168 1.57 -1.27 -12.62
C GLN A 168 2.89 -1.29 -13.36
N LEU A 169 3.65 -0.19 -13.29
CA LEU A 169 4.91 -0.06 -13.99
C LEU A 169 5.93 -1.07 -13.45
N GLN A 170 5.96 -1.28 -12.12
CA GLN A 170 6.75 -2.34 -11.50
C GLN A 170 6.26 -3.74 -11.93
N MET A 171 4.96 -3.98 -11.99
CA MET A 171 4.40 -5.23 -12.50
C MET A 171 4.81 -5.49 -13.96
N ASN A 172 4.74 -4.47 -14.82
CA ASN A 172 5.16 -4.57 -16.23
C ASN A 172 6.64 -4.93 -16.35
N MET A 173 7.49 -4.35 -15.49
CA MET A 173 8.90 -4.71 -15.42
C MET A 173 9.09 -6.20 -15.13
N PHE A 174 8.33 -6.75 -14.17
CA PHE A 174 8.35 -8.18 -13.83
C PHE A 174 7.79 -9.07 -14.95
N ILE A 175 6.66 -8.70 -15.56
CA ILE A 175 6.05 -9.42 -16.68
C ILE A 175 7.03 -9.54 -17.85
N LEU A 176 7.76 -8.46 -18.14
CA LEU A 176 8.77 -8.39 -19.20
C LEU A 176 10.12 -8.99 -18.79
N ASN A 177 10.26 -9.46 -17.55
CA ASN A 177 11.50 -9.97 -16.97
C ASN A 177 12.69 -9.02 -17.17
N LYS A 178 12.46 -7.73 -16.94
CA LYS A 178 13.47 -6.67 -17.04
C LYS A 178 13.99 -6.32 -15.66
N SER A 179 15.31 -6.14 -15.53
CA SER A 179 15.92 -5.61 -14.30
C SER A 179 15.89 -4.08 -14.23
N SER A 180 15.68 -3.41 -15.37
CA SER A 180 15.53 -1.96 -15.48
C SER A 180 14.65 -1.60 -16.69
N MET A 181 13.95 -0.48 -16.61
CA MET A 181 13.20 0.10 -17.72
C MET A 181 13.41 1.61 -17.74
N PRO A 182 13.57 2.26 -18.91
CA PRO A 182 13.74 3.71 -18.99
C PRO A 182 12.61 4.50 -18.33
N GLU A 183 11.39 3.96 -18.40
CA GLU A 183 10.21 4.61 -17.83
C GLU A 183 10.14 4.50 -16.30
N TYR A 184 10.83 3.52 -15.71
CA TYR A 184 10.93 3.27 -14.27
C TYR A 184 12.28 3.79 -13.79
N ASP A 185 12.32 5.05 -13.37
CA ASP A 185 13.54 5.75 -12.94
C ASP A 185 13.35 6.50 -11.62
N TYR A 186 14.38 7.23 -11.21
CA TYR A 186 14.34 8.06 -10.01
C TYR A 186 13.15 9.04 -10.00
N GLU A 187 12.86 9.72 -11.11
CA GLU A 187 11.84 10.78 -11.10
C GLU A 187 10.47 10.21 -10.74
N VAL A 188 10.17 9.00 -11.24
CA VAL A 188 8.94 8.27 -10.93
C VAL A 188 8.91 7.78 -9.48
N VAL A 189 9.98 7.11 -9.01
CA VAL A 189 10.05 6.56 -7.63
C VAL A 189 10.10 7.68 -6.59
N GLY A 190 10.95 8.68 -6.82
CA GLY A 190 11.12 9.84 -5.97
C GLY A 190 9.89 10.74 -5.91
N ASN A 191 9.09 10.83 -6.98
CA ASN A 191 7.81 11.53 -6.92
C ASN A 191 6.86 10.87 -5.91
N ILE A 192 6.70 9.55 -5.98
CA ILE A 192 5.85 8.81 -5.04
C ILE A 192 6.39 8.92 -3.61
N LEU A 193 7.71 8.87 -3.40
CA LEU A 193 8.30 9.02 -2.08
C LEU A 193 8.09 10.45 -1.51
N ASN A 194 8.10 11.48 -2.38
CA ASN A 194 7.73 12.84 -1.99
C ASN A 194 6.24 12.98 -1.62
N LEU A 195 5.35 12.32 -2.35
CA LEU A 195 3.93 12.27 -1.99
C LEU A 195 3.74 11.58 -0.65
N ALA A 196 4.43 10.45 -0.41
CA ALA A 196 4.39 9.76 0.87
C ALA A 196 4.83 10.68 2.04
N ASN A 197 5.91 11.43 1.85
CA ASN A 197 6.44 12.37 2.84
C ASN A 197 5.47 13.51 3.20
N SER A 198 4.65 13.94 2.25
CA SER A 198 3.70 15.06 2.41
C SER A 198 2.27 14.63 2.74
N SER A 199 1.95 13.35 2.58
CA SER A 199 0.62 12.81 2.82
C SER A 199 0.27 12.72 4.30
N SER A 200 -0.97 13.11 4.62
CA SER A 200 -1.60 12.87 5.93
C SER A 200 -2.26 11.49 6.03
N ASP A 201 -2.43 10.78 4.91
CA ASP A 201 -2.97 9.42 4.91
C ASP A 201 -1.85 8.42 5.20
N GLU A 202 -1.90 7.85 6.41
CA GLU A 202 -0.89 6.90 6.89
C GLU A 202 -0.89 5.60 6.09
N LYS A 203 -2.05 5.12 5.60
CA LYS A 203 -2.11 3.90 4.78
C LYS A 203 -1.42 4.14 3.44
N PHE A 204 -1.73 5.27 2.81
CA PHE A 204 -1.07 5.68 1.57
C PHE A 204 0.44 5.82 1.76
N LYS A 205 0.87 6.56 2.80
CA LYS A 205 2.29 6.77 3.11
C LYS A 205 3.02 5.43 3.24
N ILE A 206 2.48 4.52 4.05
CA ILE A 206 3.09 3.20 4.29
C ILE A 206 3.26 2.44 2.97
N GLN A 207 2.20 2.33 2.16
CA GLN A 207 2.26 1.57 0.90
C GLN A 207 3.18 2.20 -0.14
N ALA A 208 3.18 3.53 -0.23
CA ALA A 208 4.10 4.25 -1.09
C ALA A 208 5.56 3.99 -0.71
N ILE A 209 5.87 3.95 0.59
CA ILE A 209 7.22 3.65 1.07
C ILE A 209 7.56 2.17 0.86
N GLU A 210 6.64 1.24 1.14
CA GLU A 210 6.84 -0.19 0.87
C GLU A 210 7.18 -0.46 -0.61
N LEU A 211 6.45 0.20 -1.51
CA LEU A 211 6.64 0.03 -2.95
C LEU A 211 7.97 0.64 -3.42
N THR A 212 8.31 1.84 -2.94
CA THR A 212 9.53 2.56 -3.34
C THR A 212 10.80 1.96 -2.72
N THR A 213 10.73 1.40 -1.52
CA THR A 213 11.84 0.66 -0.87
C THR A 213 12.28 -0.57 -1.69
N GLN A 214 11.38 -1.16 -2.48
CA GLN A 214 11.67 -2.33 -3.31
C GLN A 214 12.11 -1.97 -4.73
N ALA A 215 12.17 -0.67 -5.07
CA ALA A 215 12.55 -0.23 -6.40
C ALA A 215 14.01 -0.60 -6.73
N PRO A 216 14.29 -1.24 -7.88
CA PRO A 216 15.67 -1.51 -8.33
C PRO A 216 16.33 -0.27 -8.95
N ILE A 217 16.25 0.88 -8.27
CA ILE A 217 16.78 2.16 -8.72
C ILE A 217 17.89 2.61 -7.77
N LEU A 218 19.08 2.84 -8.33
CA LEU A 218 20.22 3.37 -7.61
C LEU A 218 20.33 4.88 -7.86
N ASP A 219 20.06 5.67 -6.83
CA ASP A 219 20.20 7.12 -6.87
C ASP A 219 20.48 7.68 -5.47
N GLN A 220 21.48 8.55 -5.35
CA GLN A 220 21.87 9.15 -4.06
C GLN A 220 20.69 9.91 -3.42
N ARG A 221 19.85 10.55 -4.22
CA ARG A 221 18.70 11.30 -3.73
C ARG A 221 17.68 10.39 -3.04
N LEU A 222 17.54 9.13 -3.47
CA LEU A 222 16.69 8.14 -2.76
C LEU A 222 17.30 7.77 -1.42
N ALA A 223 18.62 7.54 -1.37
CA ALA A 223 19.30 7.26 -0.11
C ALA A 223 19.12 8.40 0.90
N GLU A 224 19.21 9.66 0.44
CA GLU A 224 18.93 10.84 1.26
C GLU A 224 17.47 10.89 1.73
N GLN A 225 16.50 10.57 0.86
CA GLN A 225 15.08 10.51 1.25
C GLN A 225 14.80 9.42 2.30
N PHE A 226 15.36 8.22 2.12
CA PHE A 226 15.26 7.16 3.13
C PHE A 226 15.95 7.54 4.44
N THR A 227 17.10 8.22 4.38
CA THR A 227 17.77 8.73 5.58
C THR A 227 16.89 9.72 6.33
N ASN A 228 16.29 10.68 5.61
CA ASN A 228 15.37 11.64 6.22
C ASN A 228 14.14 10.98 6.86
N LEU A 229 13.56 9.97 6.20
CA LEU A 229 12.43 9.20 6.74
C LEU A 229 12.82 8.44 8.01
N LEU A 230 13.97 7.77 7.99
CA LEU A 230 14.51 7.03 9.12
C LEU A 230 14.74 7.93 10.34
N GLU A 231 15.29 9.12 10.14
CA GLU A 231 15.64 10.04 11.23
C GLU A 231 14.44 10.84 11.77
N ARG A 232 13.47 11.18 10.92
CA ARG A 232 12.46 12.21 11.24
C ARG A 232 11.03 11.72 11.35
N ASP A 233 10.65 10.61 10.70
CA ASP A 233 9.25 10.16 10.75
C ASP A 233 8.90 9.69 12.17
N SER A 234 7.66 9.86 12.62
CA SER A 234 7.24 9.44 13.96
C SER A 234 6.80 7.98 14.03
N ASN A 235 6.55 7.33 12.90
CA ASN A 235 6.09 5.95 12.82
C ASN A 235 7.28 4.99 12.72
N ASP A 236 7.45 4.14 13.72
CA ASP A 236 8.53 3.14 13.79
C ASP A 236 8.54 2.18 12.60
N TYR A 237 7.36 1.81 12.06
CA TYR A 237 7.26 0.96 10.89
C TYR A 237 7.83 1.65 9.64
N VAL A 238 7.49 2.93 9.45
CA VAL A 238 8.05 3.76 8.36
C VAL A 238 9.56 3.89 8.50
N ARG A 239 10.07 4.12 9.72
CA ARG A 239 11.51 4.15 9.98
C ARG A 239 12.18 2.83 9.58
N ARG A 240 11.60 1.67 9.90
CA ARG A 240 12.13 0.37 9.47
C ARG A 240 12.12 0.19 7.96
N LEU A 241 11.03 0.58 7.28
CA LEU A 241 10.98 0.54 5.82
C LEU A 241 12.05 1.45 5.18
N ALA A 242 12.32 2.59 5.79
CA ALA A 242 13.36 3.51 5.34
C ALA A 242 14.77 2.95 5.58
N ALA A 243 15.03 2.34 6.74
CA ALA A 243 16.26 1.58 6.99
C ALA A 243 16.46 0.46 5.97
N GLN A 244 15.40 -0.29 5.67
CA GLN A 244 15.40 -1.33 4.63
C GLN A 244 15.74 -0.75 3.26
N GLY A 245 15.14 0.40 2.88
CA GLY A 245 15.43 1.09 1.63
C GLY A 245 16.90 1.51 1.53
N LEU A 246 17.46 2.08 2.60
CA LEU A 246 18.85 2.50 2.66
C LEU A 246 19.83 1.31 2.52
N VAL A 247 19.55 0.22 3.21
CA VAL A 247 20.36 -1.01 3.13
C VAL A 247 20.21 -1.66 1.75
N ALA A 248 19.01 -1.64 1.15
CA ALA A 248 18.77 -2.14 -0.19
C ALA A 248 19.57 -1.35 -1.24
N GLN A 249 19.66 -0.02 -1.13
CA GLN A 249 20.51 0.81 -2.00
C GLN A 249 21.97 0.35 -1.95
N TYR A 250 22.50 0.07 -0.75
CA TYR A 250 23.85 -0.48 -0.60
C TYR A 250 24.01 -1.83 -1.30
N TYR A 251 23.15 -2.81 -1.05
CA TYR A 251 23.27 -4.12 -1.70
C TYR A 251 23.09 -4.06 -3.22
N GLN A 252 22.17 -3.23 -3.70
CA GLN A 252 22.01 -3.00 -5.13
C GLN A 252 23.27 -2.38 -5.74
N SER A 253 23.93 -1.44 -5.04
CA SER A 253 25.14 -0.76 -5.51
C SER A 253 26.33 -1.70 -5.71
N GLN A 254 26.43 -2.78 -4.94
CA GLN A 254 27.51 -3.78 -5.08
C GLN A 254 27.55 -4.46 -6.47
N ASN A 255 26.45 -4.40 -7.23
CA ASN A 255 26.39 -4.90 -8.60
C ASN A 255 26.82 -3.86 -9.66
N GLN A 256 27.18 -2.63 -9.24
CA GLN A 256 27.60 -1.52 -10.09
C GLN A 256 29.04 -1.07 -9.77
N LYS A 257 29.55 -0.04 -10.48
CA LYS A 257 30.94 0.45 -10.38
C LYS A 257 31.30 0.89 -8.96
N ASP A 258 32.54 0.60 -8.56
CA ASP A 258 33.07 0.69 -7.19
C ASP A 258 32.83 2.03 -6.46
N ASP A 259 32.88 3.17 -7.18
CA ASP A 259 32.80 4.51 -6.56
C ASP A 259 31.46 4.75 -5.84
N TYR A 260 30.34 4.31 -6.41
CA TYR A 260 29.02 4.51 -5.82
C TYR A 260 28.79 3.57 -4.62
N THR A 261 29.29 2.33 -4.70
CA THR A 261 29.27 1.38 -3.59
C THR A 261 30.03 1.91 -2.38
N GLN A 262 31.21 2.50 -2.61
CA GLN A 262 32.00 3.11 -1.55
C GLN A 262 31.27 4.30 -0.91
N GLN A 263 30.69 5.20 -1.73
CA GLN A 263 29.90 6.33 -1.23
C GLN A 263 28.71 5.85 -0.39
N MET A 264 28.01 4.81 -0.86
CA MET A 264 26.85 4.29 -0.17
C MET A 264 27.22 3.61 1.15
N ALA A 265 28.33 2.87 1.17
CA ALA A 265 28.88 2.29 2.39
C ALA A 265 29.27 3.36 3.42
N GLN A 266 29.96 4.42 2.97
CA GLN A 266 30.34 5.54 3.84
C GLN A 266 29.12 6.26 4.42
N HIS A 267 28.11 6.51 3.58
CA HIS A 267 26.87 7.16 4.01
C HIS A 267 26.11 6.30 5.03
N LEU A 268 25.93 5.00 4.76
CA LEU A 268 25.26 4.08 5.69
C LEU A 268 26.03 3.96 7.02
N LEU A 269 27.37 3.96 7.01
CA LEU A 269 28.16 4.02 8.26
C LEU A 269 27.99 5.33 9.01
N ALA A 270 27.93 6.47 8.31
CA ALA A 270 27.74 7.75 8.96
C ALA A 270 26.40 7.77 9.71
N VAL A 271 25.31 7.39 9.04
CA VAL A 271 23.99 7.27 9.67
C VAL A 271 24.02 6.27 10.83
N TYR A 272 24.69 5.12 10.64
CA TYR A 272 24.81 4.10 11.67
C TYR A 272 25.61 4.55 12.89
N ASN A 273 26.73 5.26 12.72
CA ASN A 273 27.67 5.62 13.80
C ASN A 273 27.29 6.93 14.50
N ASP A 274 26.82 7.92 13.75
CA ASP A 274 26.65 9.30 14.23
C ASP A 274 25.26 9.55 14.83
N THR A 275 24.33 8.60 14.70
CA THR A 275 22.99 8.75 15.30
C THR A 275 23.03 8.68 16.83
N SER A 276 22.29 9.61 17.45
CA SER A 276 21.98 9.59 18.89
C SER A 276 20.60 9.00 19.19
N ASP A 277 19.80 8.73 18.14
CA ASP A 277 18.46 8.14 18.26
C ASP A 277 18.57 6.61 18.33
N SER A 278 18.16 6.05 19.48
CA SER A 278 18.19 4.60 19.70
C SER A 278 17.25 3.84 18.76
N ALA A 279 16.16 4.44 18.28
CA ALA A 279 15.24 3.80 17.35
C ALA A 279 15.85 3.70 15.94
N VAL A 280 16.59 4.74 15.51
CA VAL A 280 17.35 4.71 14.25
C VAL A 280 18.40 3.61 14.30
N ARG A 281 19.18 3.54 15.40
CA ARG A 281 20.19 2.50 15.56
C ARG A 281 19.58 1.10 15.61
N ALA A 282 18.48 0.91 16.35
CA ALA A 282 17.78 -0.37 16.41
C ALA A 282 17.25 -0.83 15.04
N ALA A 283 16.68 0.08 14.24
CA ALA A 283 16.21 -0.23 12.89
C ALA A 283 17.35 -0.65 11.95
N LEU A 284 18.51 0.02 12.04
CA LEU A 284 19.69 -0.36 11.26
C LEU A 284 20.32 -1.66 11.76
N ASP A 285 20.40 -1.88 13.07
CA ASP A 285 20.88 -3.14 13.65
C ASP A 285 20.02 -4.33 13.17
N GLU A 286 18.70 -4.17 13.09
CA GLU A 286 17.78 -5.20 12.59
C GLU A 286 18.06 -5.54 11.12
N MET A 287 18.33 -4.53 10.28
CA MET A 287 18.55 -4.73 8.84
C MET A 287 19.96 -5.22 8.51
N ILE A 288 20.98 -4.74 9.23
CA ILE A 288 22.38 -5.13 9.05
C ILE A 288 22.64 -6.51 9.67
N GLY A 289 21.95 -6.85 10.75
CA GLY A 289 21.86 -8.20 11.31
C GLY A 289 23.07 -8.67 12.11
N ASN A 290 24.32 -8.42 11.68
CA ASN A 290 25.51 -8.90 12.39
C ASN A 290 26.79 -8.07 12.14
N GLN A 291 27.85 -8.39 12.90
CA GLN A 291 29.16 -7.75 12.79
C GLN A 291 29.86 -8.06 11.46
N ASP A 292 29.64 -9.22 10.87
CA ASP A 292 30.28 -9.59 9.60
C ASP A 292 29.85 -8.64 8.46
N ILE A 293 28.56 -8.28 8.42
CA ILE A 293 28.04 -7.32 7.44
C ILE A 293 28.55 -5.91 7.75
N LEU A 294 28.68 -5.51 9.02
CA LEU A 294 29.31 -4.24 9.38
C LEU A 294 30.78 -4.17 8.94
N ASP A 295 31.52 -5.27 9.07
CA ASP A 295 32.92 -5.33 8.64
C ASP A 295 33.04 -5.32 7.11
N GLU A 296 32.15 -6.01 6.39
CA GLU A 296 32.04 -5.90 4.93
C GLU A 296 31.75 -4.46 4.50
N LEU A 297 30.86 -3.79 5.22
CA LEU A 297 30.46 -2.43 4.93
C LEU A 297 31.59 -1.41 5.24
N ARG A 298 32.36 -1.62 6.31
CA ARG A 298 33.61 -0.88 6.60
C ARG A 298 34.64 -1.05 5.48
N LYS A 299 34.84 -2.30 5.04
CA LYS A 299 35.75 -2.62 3.95
C LYS A 299 35.32 -1.93 2.65
N SER A 300 34.03 -1.97 2.31
CA SER A 300 33.46 -1.29 1.14
C SER A 300 33.62 0.23 1.22
N ALA A 301 33.55 0.81 2.42
CA ALA A 301 33.78 2.23 2.65
C ALA A 301 35.26 2.66 2.57
N GLY A 302 36.20 1.70 2.56
CA GLY A 302 37.64 1.92 2.47
C GLY A 302 38.37 2.00 3.82
N TYR A 303 37.77 1.45 4.88
CA TYR A 303 38.37 1.32 6.22
C TYR A 303 39.06 -0.04 6.44
#